data_AF-A0A0G4KAP7-F1
#
_entry.id   AF-A0A0G4KAP7-F1
#
_cell.length_a   1.000
_cell.length_b   1.000
_cell.length_c   1.000
_cell.angle_alpha   90.00
_cell.angle_beta   90.00
_cell.angle_gamma   90.00
#
_symmetry.space_group_name_H-M   'P 1'
#
loop_
_entity.id
_entity.type
_entity.pdbx_description
1 polymer ?
#
loop_
_entity_poly.entity_id
_entity_poly.type
_entity_poly.pdbx_seq_one_letter_code
_entity_poly.pdbx_strand_id
1 'polypeptide(L)'
;MTNKKILAIFAGYDKDNIIDDYVVYYIKELKKIADIIYVSDCNMSDNELKKINDYCINIINGRHEEYDFGSYKRGYLYAKENNLLQNYDKIIFCNDSCYGPFFDLKNIINKMTDYDFGVLYISKDLKIAEHDYITSFFIIIDKKIYNTDFFNNFIDNIKKEEDKMDIIKKYEFGLSKLMLDNNIELKSLFNDNGEFNRPYFNPLALIEEGFPLLKRHVLEKKVTVPLNIDELTNIIKIIKNNYDIKLIVNHLNRVADKEQIKYLFQKYKPYKKTFIHEKIFSLFTRYSPSGKYQTVYKFFNSISVSIDKPIKDSYIETDYKDFNFLLKI
;
A
#
# COMPACT_ATOMS: atom_id res chain seq x y z
N MET A 1 22.50 -13.17 17.68
CA MET A 1 21.25 -13.45 16.93
C MET A 1 21.66 -13.96 15.57
N THR A 2 21.23 -15.16 15.20
CA THR A 2 21.51 -15.76 13.90
C THR A 2 20.86 -14.89 12.81
N ASN A 3 21.66 -14.49 11.82
CA ASN A 3 21.20 -13.65 10.71
C ASN A 3 20.24 -14.50 9.85
N LYS A 4 18.92 -14.42 10.10
CA LYS A 4 17.91 -15.18 9.37
C LYS A 4 18.05 -14.89 7.88
N LYS A 5 18.07 -15.92 7.04
CA LYS A 5 18.09 -15.73 5.58
C LYS A 5 16.68 -15.41 5.09
N ILE A 6 16.56 -14.36 4.28
CA ILE A 6 15.26 -13.86 3.80
C ILE A 6 15.25 -13.87 2.27
N LEU A 7 14.15 -14.38 1.71
CA LEU A 7 13.81 -14.26 0.30
C LEU A 7 12.65 -13.28 0.16
N ALA A 8 12.83 -12.18 -0.56
CA ALA A 8 11.76 -11.28 -0.92
C ALA A 8 11.23 -11.61 -2.32
N ILE A 9 9.92 -11.70 -2.45
CA ILE A 9 9.21 -11.74 -3.72
C ILE A 9 8.54 -10.38 -3.89
N PHE A 10 9.06 -9.62 -4.84
CA PHE A 10 8.67 -8.23 -5.09
C PHE A 10 7.74 -8.16 -6.29
N ALA A 11 6.49 -7.73 -6.07
CA ALA A 11 5.52 -7.52 -7.13
C ALA A 11 5.67 -6.11 -7.73
N GLY A 12 5.80 -6.03 -9.05
CA GLY A 12 5.93 -4.79 -9.79
C GLY A 12 4.82 -4.60 -10.83
N TYR A 13 4.31 -3.38 -10.96
CA TYR A 13 3.37 -3.01 -12.00
C TYR A 13 3.53 -1.54 -12.39
N ASP A 14 3.70 -1.33 -13.69
CA ASP A 14 3.54 0.00 -14.29
C ASP A 14 2.74 -0.07 -15.59
N LYS A 15 1.85 0.91 -15.76
CA LYS A 15 0.97 1.00 -16.93
C LYS A 15 1.71 1.32 -18.24
N ASP A 16 2.89 1.95 -18.14
CA ASP A 16 3.75 2.32 -19.26
C ASP A 16 4.90 1.31 -19.44
N ASN A 17 4.85 0.16 -18.74
CA ASN A 17 5.84 -0.93 -18.77
C ASN A 17 7.26 -0.52 -18.38
N ILE A 18 7.41 0.39 -17.41
CA ILE A 18 8.72 0.82 -16.89
C ILE A 18 8.93 0.46 -15.42
N ILE A 19 10.18 0.50 -14.98
CA ILE A 19 10.56 0.49 -13.56
C ILE A 19 10.97 1.92 -13.18
N ASP A 20 10.15 2.59 -12.39
CA ASP A 20 10.49 3.92 -11.88
C ASP A 20 11.65 3.88 -10.90
N ASP A 21 12.37 5.01 -10.82
CA ASP A 21 13.56 5.13 -9.96
C ASP A 21 13.27 4.88 -8.48
N TYR A 22 12.04 5.17 -8.00
CA TYR A 22 11.67 4.86 -6.62
C TYR A 22 11.57 3.35 -6.36
N VAL A 23 11.18 2.56 -7.36
CA VAL A 23 11.15 1.09 -7.29
C VAL A 23 12.56 0.53 -7.32
N VAL A 24 13.42 1.07 -8.19
CA VAL A 24 14.85 0.74 -8.22
C VAL A 24 15.49 1.02 -6.86
N TYR A 25 15.19 2.16 -6.23
CA TYR A 25 15.65 2.49 -4.89
C TYR A 25 15.17 1.48 -3.85
N TYR A 26 13.87 1.13 -3.86
CA TYR A 26 13.32 0.15 -2.93
C TYR A 26 14.04 -1.21 -3.07
N ILE A 27 14.21 -1.71 -4.30
CA ILE A 27 14.90 -2.98 -4.56
C ILE A 27 16.36 -2.94 -4.05
N LYS A 28 17.06 -1.82 -4.23
CA LYS A 28 18.43 -1.63 -3.70
C LYS A 28 18.46 -1.71 -2.18
N GLU A 29 17.54 -1.06 -1.49
CA GLU A 29 17.45 -1.11 -0.02
C GLU A 29 17.05 -2.50 0.48
N LEU A 30 16.13 -3.17 -0.22
CA LEU A 30 15.70 -4.52 0.09
C LEU A 30 16.84 -5.54 -0.08
N LYS A 31 17.73 -5.36 -1.07
CA LYS A 31 18.85 -6.27 -1.32
C LYS A 31 19.86 -6.29 -0.16
N LYS A 32 19.88 -5.26 0.69
CA LYS A 32 20.73 -5.22 1.89
C LYS A 32 20.31 -6.25 2.95
N ILE A 33 19.07 -6.73 2.90
CA ILE A 33 18.48 -7.60 3.91
C ILE A 33 17.92 -8.93 3.36
N ALA A 34 17.73 -9.05 2.05
CA ALA A 34 17.11 -10.22 1.42
C ALA A 34 17.71 -10.51 0.03
N ASP A 35 17.62 -11.78 -0.40
CA ASP A 35 17.66 -12.09 -1.83
C ASP A 35 16.31 -11.79 -2.46
N ILE A 36 16.28 -11.44 -3.75
CA ILE A 36 15.08 -10.89 -4.37
C ILE A 36 14.71 -11.67 -5.64
N ILE A 37 13.46 -12.11 -5.70
CA ILE A 37 12.79 -12.47 -6.95
C ILE A 37 11.84 -11.32 -7.30
N TYR A 38 12.10 -10.65 -8.41
CA TYR A 38 11.20 -9.62 -8.91
C TYR A 38 10.21 -10.24 -9.89
N VAL A 39 8.92 -9.89 -9.76
CA VAL A 39 7.87 -10.40 -10.63
C VAL A 39 7.01 -9.24 -11.10
N SER A 40 6.95 -8.98 -12.41
CA SER A 40 6.13 -7.92 -12.97
C SER A 40 4.80 -8.44 -13.52
N ASP A 41 3.71 -7.72 -13.23
CA ASP A 41 2.41 -7.88 -13.92
C ASP A 41 2.30 -6.90 -15.10
N CYS A 42 3.35 -6.82 -15.91
CA CYS A 42 3.40 -6.02 -17.14
C CYS A 42 4.55 -6.53 -18.03
N ASN A 43 4.71 -5.97 -19.23
CA ASN A 43 5.68 -6.44 -20.21
C ASN A 43 6.84 -5.45 -20.33
N MET A 44 7.78 -5.51 -19.39
CA MET A 44 8.93 -4.61 -19.34
C MET A 44 9.98 -4.96 -20.41
N SER A 45 10.67 -3.95 -20.93
CA SER A 45 11.80 -4.18 -21.84
C SER A 45 13.07 -4.61 -21.11
N ASP A 46 14.02 -5.24 -21.81
CA ASP A 46 15.33 -5.61 -21.23
C ASP A 46 16.08 -4.41 -20.62
N ASN A 47 15.92 -3.22 -21.22
CA ASN A 47 16.55 -2.01 -20.68
C ASN A 47 15.96 -1.59 -19.33
N GLU A 48 14.67 -1.82 -19.14
CA GLU A 48 14.02 -1.59 -17.84
C GLU A 48 14.46 -2.63 -16.82
N LEU A 49 14.49 -3.92 -17.19
CA LEU A 49 14.93 -5.00 -16.31
C LEU A 49 16.40 -4.85 -15.89
N LYS A 50 17.26 -4.34 -16.78
CA LYS A 50 18.68 -4.04 -16.46
C LYS A 50 18.84 -3.07 -15.28
N LYS A 51 17.86 -2.22 -14.99
CA LYS A 51 17.92 -1.30 -13.83
C LYS A 51 18.01 -2.03 -12.49
N ILE A 52 17.51 -3.28 -12.43
CA ILE A 52 17.40 -4.06 -11.20
C ILE A 52 18.11 -5.42 -11.25
N ASN A 53 18.64 -5.81 -12.40
CA ASN A 53 19.24 -7.12 -12.64
C ASN A 53 20.30 -7.51 -11.59
N ASP A 54 21.16 -6.58 -11.20
CA ASP A 54 22.25 -6.85 -10.25
C ASP A 54 21.77 -7.02 -8.79
N TYR A 55 20.49 -6.72 -8.51
CA TYR A 55 19.88 -6.83 -7.19
C TYR A 55 18.98 -8.04 -7.03
N CYS A 56 18.61 -8.71 -8.13
CA CYS A 56 17.66 -9.81 -8.14
C CYS A 56 18.36 -11.13 -8.47
N ILE A 57 18.06 -12.18 -7.71
CA ILE A 57 18.52 -13.55 -8.03
C ILE A 57 17.70 -14.16 -9.18
N ASN A 58 16.50 -13.63 -9.43
CA ASN A 58 15.68 -13.97 -10.58
C ASN A 58 14.70 -12.83 -10.90
N ILE A 59 14.33 -12.72 -12.17
CA ILE A 59 13.31 -11.78 -12.66
C ILE A 59 12.29 -12.57 -13.49
N ILE A 60 11.02 -12.48 -13.14
CA ILE A 60 9.90 -13.06 -13.89
C ILE A 60 9.12 -11.91 -14.51
N ASN A 61 9.26 -11.71 -15.81
CA ASN A 61 8.61 -10.63 -16.54
C ASN A 61 7.48 -11.16 -17.41
N GLY A 62 6.29 -10.58 -17.28
CA GLY A 62 5.16 -10.89 -18.15
C GLY A 62 3.80 -10.61 -17.53
N ARG A 63 2.90 -10.05 -18.34
CA ARG A 63 1.54 -9.74 -17.91
C ARG A 63 0.76 -11.01 -17.51
N HIS A 64 0.21 -11.03 -16.30
CA HIS A 64 -0.57 -12.14 -15.78
C HIS A 64 -1.96 -11.77 -15.24
N GLU A 65 -2.23 -10.49 -14.99
CA GLU A 65 -3.54 -9.93 -14.59
C GLU A 65 -4.11 -10.49 -13.29
N GLU A 66 -3.24 -11.03 -12.45
CA GLU A 66 -3.57 -11.57 -11.12
C GLU A 66 -3.14 -10.62 -10.00
N TYR A 67 -2.69 -9.41 -10.35
CA TYR A 67 -2.22 -8.37 -9.43
C TYR A 67 -1.10 -8.88 -8.51
N ASP A 68 -0.81 -8.14 -7.44
CA ASP A 68 0.31 -8.41 -6.53
C ASP A 68 0.32 -9.87 -6.02
N PHE A 69 -0.85 -10.44 -5.70
CA PHE A 69 -0.95 -11.84 -5.25
C PHE A 69 -0.57 -12.85 -6.35
N GLY A 70 -0.87 -12.57 -7.61
CA GLY A 70 -0.38 -13.36 -8.73
C GLY A 70 1.13 -13.31 -8.90
N SER A 71 1.73 -12.16 -8.62
CA SER A 71 3.18 -11.98 -8.62
C SER A 71 3.82 -12.76 -7.45
N TYR A 72 3.22 -12.69 -6.26
CA TYR A 72 3.63 -13.48 -5.10
C TYR A 72 3.57 -14.99 -5.37
N LYS A 73 2.47 -15.46 -5.99
CA LYS A 73 2.32 -16.86 -6.44
C LYS A 73 3.46 -17.28 -7.35
N ARG A 74 3.73 -16.54 -8.42
CA ARG A 74 4.76 -16.89 -9.42
C ARG A 74 6.15 -16.92 -8.82
N GLY A 75 6.51 -15.92 -8.01
CA GLY A 75 7.80 -15.88 -7.34
C GLY A 75 7.97 -17.02 -6.32
N TYR A 76 6.90 -17.35 -5.59
CA TYR A 76 6.89 -18.46 -4.63
C TYR A 76 7.02 -19.82 -5.34
N LEU A 77 6.25 -20.06 -6.40
CA LEU A 77 6.31 -21.29 -7.19
C LEU A 77 7.68 -21.47 -7.84
N TYR A 78 8.24 -20.42 -8.44
CA TYR A 78 9.62 -20.46 -8.95
C TYR A 78 10.62 -20.86 -7.87
N ALA A 79 10.54 -20.25 -6.68
CA ALA A 79 11.42 -20.57 -5.57
C ALA A 79 11.25 -22.02 -5.08
N LYS A 80 10.02 -22.53 -5.08
CA LYS A 80 9.71 -23.92 -4.72
C LYS A 80 10.25 -24.92 -5.74
N GLU A 81 9.94 -24.71 -7.02
CA GLU A 81 10.32 -25.57 -8.14
C GLU A 81 11.84 -25.66 -8.33
N ASN A 82 12.57 -24.58 -8.01
CA ASN A 82 14.02 -24.53 -8.10
C ASN A 82 14.72 -24.92 -6.79
N ASN A 83 14.00 -25.45 -5.79
CA ASN A 83 14.55 -25.79 -4.48
C ASN A 83 15.35 -24.62 -3.88
N LEU A 84 14.76 -23.43 -3.85
CA LEU A 84 15.35 -22.26 -3.19
C LEU A 84 14.82 -22.09 -1.77
N LEU A 85 13.55 -22.45 -1.53
CA LEU A 85 12.87 -22.20 -0.24
C LEU A 85 13.61 -22.81 0.96
N GLN A 86 14.25 -23.97 0.83
CA GLN A 86 14.97 -24.59 1.95
C GLN A 86 16.20 -23.79 2.43
N ASN A 87 16.65 -22.79 1.66
CA ASN A 87 17.78 -21.93 2.00
C ASN A 87 17.39 -20.72 2.85
N TYR A 88 16.08 -20.48 3.05
CA TYR A 88 15.57 -19.28 3.69
C TYR A 88 14.81 -19.62 4.97
N ASP A 89 14.88 -18.73 5.95
CA ASP A 89 14.11 -18.84 7.20
C ASP A 89 12.77 -18.13 7.08
N LYS A 90 12.71 -17.08 6.26
CA LYS A 90 11.53 -16.26 6.03
C LYS A 90 11.40 -15.87 4.56
N ILE A 91 10.17 -15.67 4.13
CA ILE A 91 9.85 -14.96 2.89
C ILE A 91 9.22 -13.61 3.19
N ILE A 92 9.43 -12.64 2.30
CA ILE A 92 8.73 -11.36 2.29
C ILE A 92 7.93 -11.25 1.00
N PHE A 93 6.65 -10.90 1.10
CA PHE A 93 5.86 -10.39 -0.01
C PHE A 93 5.76 -8.88 0.10
N CYS A 94 6.20 -8.16 -0.93
CA CYS A 94 6.13 -6.70 -0.95
C CYS A 94 5.96 -6.19 -2.38
N ASN A 95 5.53 -4.94 -2.54
CA ASN A 95 5.22 -4.40 -3.87
C ASN A 95 5.54 -2.90 -4.01
N ASP A 96 5.42 -2.40 -5.23
CA ASP A 96 5.72 -1.02 -5.60
C ASP A 96 4.58 -0.01 -5.35
N SER A 97 3.52 -0.39 -4.65
CA SER A 97 2.39 0.51 -4.37
C SER A 97 2.68 1.58 -3.29
N CYS A 98 3.93 1.63 -2.81
CA CYS A 98 4.44 2.53 -1.80
C CYS A 98 5.74 3.22 -2.26
N TYR A 99 5.91 4.48 -1.89
CA TYR A 99 7.23 5.12 -1.83
C TYR A 99 7.96 4.70 -0.55
N GLY A 100 9.27 4.60 -0.63
CA GLY A 100 10.15 4.24 0.47
C GLY A 100 11.20 3.21 0.02
N PRO A 101 11.87 2.55 0.98
CA PRO A 101 11.77 2.78 2.42
C PRO A 101 12.39 4.11 2.85
N PHE A 102 11.76 4.80 3.80
CA PHE A 102 12.28 6.06 4.37
C PHE A 102 13.23 5.84 5.56
N PHE A 103 13.19 4.65 6.15
CA PHE A 103 13.98 4.25 7.30
C PHE A 103 14.66 2.91 7.01
N ASP A 104 15.76 2.62 7.72
CA ASP A 104 16.54 1.40 7.51
C ASP A 104 15.68 0.12 7.68
N LEU A 105 15.51 -0.63 6.60
CA LEU A 105 14.74 -1.87 6.59
C LEU A 105 15.33 -2.92 7.54
N LYS A 106 16.65 -2.91 7.79
CA LYS A 106 17.25 -3.83 8.76
C LYS A 106 16.64 -3.63 10.15
N ASN A 107 16.42 -2.39 10.57
CA ASN A 107 15.78 -2.09 11.86
C ASN A 107 14.30 -2.53 11.88
N ILE A 108 13.59 -2.39 10.76
CA ILE A 108 12.21 -2.85 10.62
C ILE A 108 12.14 -4.38 10.73
N ILE A 109 12.97 -5.11 9.97
CA ILE A 109 13.02 -6.57 9.99
C ILE A 109 13.46 -7.12 11.36
N ASN A 110 14.41 -6.48 12.03
CA ASN A 110 14.83 -6.87 13.36
C ASN A 110 13.65 -6.88 14.35
N LYS A 111 12.73 -5.90 14.27
CA LYS A 111 11.51 -5.86 15.10
C LYS A 111 10.48 -6.94 14.76
N MET A 112 10.56 -7.52 13.55
CA MET A 112 9.64 -8.55 13.06
C MET A 112 10.28 -9.95 13.03
N THR A 113 11.49 -10.11 13.60
CA THR A 113 12.27 -11.35 13.49
C THR A 113 11.56 -12.55 14.11
N ASP A 114 10.80 -12.34 15.18
CA ASP A 114 10.07 -13.40 15.91
C ASP A 114 8.63 -13.59 15.44
N TYR A 115 8.23 -12.95 14.34
CA TYR A 115 6.87 -13.09 13.81
C TYR A 115 6.81 -14.34 12.94
N ASP A 116 5.91 -15.27 13.24
CA ASP A 116 5.64 -16.39 12.35
C ASP A 116 4.88 -15.89 11.10
N PHE A 117 3.83 -15.08 11.30
CA PHE A 117 3.15 -14.31 10.26
C PHE A 117 3.06 -12.85 10.67
N GLY A 118 3.51 -11.93 9.82
CA GLY A 118 3.61 -10.53 10.17
C GLY A 118 3.39 -9.57 9.02
N VAL A 119 2.91 -8.36 9.31
CA VAL A 119 2.80 -7.27 8.35
C VAL A 119 3.23 -5.94 8.95
N LEU A 120 3.42 -4.92 8.10
CA LEU A 120 3.63 -3.56 8.63
C LEU A 120 2.36 -3.01 9.29
N TYR A 121 1.17 -3.31 8.75
CA TYR A 121 -0.09 -2.77 9.24
C TYR A 121 -1.26 -3.76 9.08
N ILE A 122 -2.04 -3.93 10.14
CA ILE A 122 -3.33 -4.63 10.16
C ILE A 122 -4.44 -3.59 10.23
N SER A 123 -5.43 -3.71 9.34
CA SER A 123 -6.63 -2.87 9.38
C SER A 123 -7.75 -3.55 10.16
N LYS A 124 -8.46 -2.76 10.95
CA LYS A 124 -9.65 -3.18 11.72
C LYS A 124 -10.94 -2.61 11.15
N ASP A 125 -11.00 -2.35 9.85
CA ASP A 125 -12.21 -1.79 9.24
C ASP A 125 -13.29 -2.87 9.10
N LEU A 126 -14.00 -3.09 10.22
CA LEU A 126 -15.04 -4.11 10.32
C LEU A 126 -16.29 -3.79 9.47
N LYS A 127 -16.34 -2.63 8.82
CA LYS A 127 -17.43 -2.29 7.88
C LYS A 127 -17.27 -3.00 6.55
N ILE A 128 -16.05 -3.40 6.21
CA ILE A 128 -15.71 -4.05 4.94
C ILE A 128 -15.25 -5.50 5.11
N ALA A 129 -14.75 -5.86 6.29
CA ALA A 129 -14.34 -7.22 6.65
C ALA A 129 -14.99 -7.65 7.97
N GLU A 130 -15.33 -8.93 8.14
CA GLU A 130 -15.90 -9.42 9.41
C GLU A 130 -14.84 -9.69 10.49
N HIS A 131 -13.57 -9.48 10.16
CA HIS A 131 -12.40 -9.71 11.01
C HIS A 131 -11.29 -8.72 10.68
N ASP A 132 -10.30 -8.61 11.57
CA ASP A 132 -9.06 -7.88 11.30
C ASP A 132 -8.36 -8.47 10.07
N TYR A 133 -7.85 -7.61 9.19
CA TYR A 133 -7.22 -8.06 7.95
C TYR A 133 -5.89 -7.36 7.68
N ILE A 134 -5.00 -8.10 7.02
CA ILE A 134 -3.68 -7.59 6.67
C ILE A 134 -3.71 -6.66 5.47
N THR A 135 -2.68 -5.82 5.35
CA THR A 135 -2.40 -5.10 4.11
C THR A 135 -1.26 -5.80 3.34
N SER A 136 -1.45 -6.01 2.03
CA SER A 136 -0.58 -6.90 1.24
C SER A 136 0.71 -6.29 0.68
N PHE A 137 1.04 -5.05 1.06
CA PHE A 137 2.22 -4.35 0.52
C PHE A 137 3.53 -4.66 1.24
N PHE A 138 3.47 -5.33 2.40
CA PHE A 138 4.64 -5.86 3.10
C PHE A 138 4.23 -6.93 4.13
N ILE A 139 4.43 -8.20 3.77
CA ILE A 139 4.11 -9.38 4.58
C ILE A 139 5.39 -10.17 4.80
N ILE A 140 5.67 -10.56 6.04
CA ILE A 140 6.76 -11.48 6.39
C ILE A 140 6.17 -12.81 6.88
N ILE A 141 6.70 -13.91 6.38
CA ILE A 141 6.16 -15.26 6.62
C ILE A 141 7.32 -16.18 6.96
N ASP A 142 7.23 -16.86 8.10
CA ASP A 142 8.23 -17.83 8.56
C ASP A 142 8.07 -19.18 7.85
N LYS A 143 9.18 -19.92 7.73
CA LYS A 143 9.21 -21.26 7.13
C LYS A 143 8.25 -22.26 7.77
N LYS A 144 7.92 -22.08 9.04
CA LYS A 144 6.88 -22.90 9.70
C LYS A 144 5.51 -22.75 9.04
N ILE A 145 5.24 -21.64 8.37
CA ILE A 145 3.96 -21.36 7.71
C ILE A 145 4.07 -21.65 6.23
N TYR A 146 5.07 -21.11 5.53
CA TYR A 146 5.07 -21.25 4.07
C TYR A 146 5.32 -22.71 3.61
N ASN A 147 5.85 -23.58 4.47
CA ASN A 147 5.98 -25.01 4.19
C ASN A 147 4.72 -25.84 4.50
N THR A 148 3.63 -25.23 4.98
CA THR A 148 2.39 -25.97 5.29
C THR A 148 1.54 -26.20 4.05
N ASP A 149 0.76 -27.28 4.05
CA ASP A 149 -0.15 -27.59 2.94
C ASP A 149 -1.22 -26.52 2.76
N PHE A 150 -1.76 -25.95 3.86
CA PHE A 150 -2.80 -24.93 3.76
C PHE A 150 -2.27 -23.66 3.07
N PHE A 151 -1.02 -23.27 3.33
CA PHE A 151 -0.43 -22.09 2.69
C PHE A 151 -0.12 -22.36 1.22
N ASN A 152 0.46 -23.53 0.91
CA ASN A 152 0.70 -23.93 -0.47
C ASN A 152 -0.60 -24.00 -1.27
N ASN A 153 -1.65 -24.60 -0.71
CA ASN A 153 -2.98 -24.63 -1.32
C ASN A 153 -3.54 -23.23 -1.55
N PHE A 154 -3.36 -22.29 -0.62
CA PHE A 154 -3.76 -20.90 -0.84
C PHE A 154 -3.03 -20.28 -2.04
N ILE A 155 -1.71 -20.42 -2.10
CA ILE A 155 -0.89 -19.89 -3.20
C ILE A 155 -1.31 -20.49 -4.54
N ASP A 156 -1.49 -21.80 -4.62
CA ASP A 156 -1.85 -22.51 -5.86
C ASP A 156 -3.19 -22.04 -6.42
N ASN A 157 -4.13 -21.67 -5.54
CA ASN A 157 -5.49 -21.25 -5.90
C ASN A 157 -5.63 -19.74 -6.21
N ILE A 158 -4.56 -18.94 -6.11
CA ILE A 158 -4.58 -17.55 -6.58
C ILE A 158 -4.80 -17.54 -8.11
N LYS A 159 -5.76 -16.73 -8.55
CA LYS A 159 -6.21 -16.60 -9.93
C LYS A 159 -6.67 -15.18 -10.27
N LYS A 160 -6.91 -14.92 -11.55
CA LYS A 160 -7.41 -13.64 -12.04
C LYS A 160 -8.83 -13.42 -11.51
N GLU A 161 -9.10 -12.19 -11.12
CA GLU A 161 -10.41 -11.75 -10.64
C GLU A 161 -10.85 -10.51 -11.42
N GLU A 162 -12.16 -10.32 -11.58
CA GLU A 162 -12.71 -9.22 -12.38
C GLU A 162 -12.57 -7.88 -11.66
N ASP A 163 -12.86 -7.87 -10.36
CA ASP A 163 -12.86 -6.66 -9.54
C ASP A 163 -11.74 -6.64 -8.52
N LYS A 164 -11.12 -5.46 -8.35
CA LYS A 164 -10.09 -5.25 -7.32
C LYS A 164 -10.60 -5.56 -5.90
N MET A 165 -11.88 -5.33 -5.63
CA MET A 165 -12.47 -5.65 -4.33
C MET A 165 -12.52 -7.17 -4.09
N ASP A 166 -12.71 -7.98 -5.14
CA ASP A 166 -12.69 -9.43 -5.00
C ASP A 166 -11.30 -9.95 -4.71
N ILE A 167 -10.26 -9.32 -5.28
CA ILE A 167 -8.86 -9.58 -4.93
C ILE A 167 -8.60 -9.30 -3.45
N ILE A 168 -9.06 -8.15 -2.95
CA ILE A 168 -8.92 -7.78 -1.53
C ILE A 168 -9.65 -8.82 -0.65
N LYS A 169 -10.91 -9.14 -0.97
CA LYS A 169 -11.70 -10.10 -0.18
C LYS A 169 -11.09 -11.51 -0.20
N LYS A 170 -10.72 -12.01 -1.38
CA LYS A 170 -10.21 -13.38 -1.53
C LYS A 170 -8.80 -13.53 -0.98
N TYR A 171 -7.96 -12.50 -1.12
CA TYR A 171 -6.54 -12.65 -0.84
C TYR A 171 -6.04 -11.86 0.35
N GLU A 172 -6.47 -10.62 0.58
CA GLU A 172 -6.12 -9.93 1.85
C GLU A 172 -6.96 -10.49 3.00
N PHE A 173 -8.29 -10.47 2.88
CA PHE A 173 -9.15 -10.98 3.95
C PHE A 173 -9.05 -12.51 4.05
N GLY A 174 -9.06 -13.20 2.91
CA GLY A 174 -8.92 -14.65 2.87
C GLY A 174 -7.61 -15.16 3.46
N LEU A 175 -6.47 -14.51 3.21
CA LEU A 175 -5.20 -14.90 3.84
C LEU A 175 -5.22 -14.66 5.35
N SER A 176 -5.79 -13.53 5.80
CA SER A 176 -5.98 -13.26 7.24
C SER A 176 -6.85 -14.33 7.90
N LYS A 177 -8.00 -14.65 7.31
CA LYS A 177 -8.89 -15.69 7.81
C LYS A 177 -8.20 -17.05 7.85
N LEU A 178 -7.47 -17.41 6.79
CA LEU A 178 -6.74 -18.67 6.71
C LEU A 178 -5.74 -18.83 7.86
N MET A 179 -4.99 -17.78 8.19
CA MET A 179 -4.06 -17.80 9.33
C MET A 179 -4.81 -18.01 10.64
N LEU A 180 -5.88 -17.24 10.88
CA LEU A 180 -6.68 -17.35 12.10
C LEU A 180 -7.32 -18.73 12.26
N ASP A 181 -7.89 -19.29 11.19
CA ASP A 181 -8.51 -20.62 11.18
C ASP A 181 -7.48 -21.75 11.46
N ASN A 182 -6.19 -21.49 11.24
CA ASN A 182 -5.08 -22.39 11.56
C ASN A 182 -4.34 -22.02 12.87
N ASN A 183 -4.97 -21.23 13.74
CA ASN A 183 -4.42 -20.76 15.03
C ASN A 183 -3.10 -19.98 14.90
N ILE A 184 -2.90 -19.29 13.78
CA ILE A 184 -1.75 -18.41 13.55
C ILE A 184 -2.16 -16.98 13.88
N GLU A 185 -1.43 -16.37 14.81
CA GLU A 185 -1.62 -14.97 15.19
C GLU A 185 -1.20 -14.02 14.05
N LEU A 186 -2.06 -13.03 13.76
CA LEU A 186 -1.72 -11.92 12.87
C LEU A 186 -0.95 -10.85 13.66
N LYS A 187 0.34 -10.66 13.36
CA LYS A 187 1.14 -9.61 14.00
C LYS A 187 1.33 -8.41 13.08
N SER A 188 1.18 -7.20 13.62
CA SER A 188 1.56 -5.96 12.96
C SER A 188 2.64 -5.22 13.72
N LEU A 189 3.57 -4.62 12.99
CA LEU A 189 4.55 -3.72 13.61
C LEU A 189 3.92 -2.38 14.00
N PHE A 190 2.98 -1.89 13.20
CA PHE A 190 2.22 -0.68 13.47
C PHE A 190 0.74 -1.02 13.60
N ASN A 191 0.13 -0.56 14.70
CA ASN A 191 -1.23 -0.92 15.05
C ASN A 191 -2.22 0.18 14.68
N ASP A 192 -3.46 -0.25 14.47
CA ASP A 192 -4.60 0.64 14.36
C ASP A 192 -5.02 1.13 15.75
N ASN A 193 -5.23 2.44 15.90
CA ASN A 193 -5.73 3.07 17.13
C ASN A 193 -7.25 3.31 17.08
N GLY A 194 -7.96 2.67 16.15
CA GLY A 194 -9.41 2.83 15.94
C GLY A 194 -9.75 3.87 14.87
N GLU A 195 -8.76 4.31 14.08
CA GLU A 195 -8.95 5.21 12.95
C GLU A 195 -9.02 4.40 11.65
N PHE A 196 -9.76 4.91 10.66
CA PHE A 196 -9.78 4.30 9.32
C PHE A 196 -8.37 3.98 8.82
N ASN A 197 -8.21 2.92 8.02
CA ASN A 197 -6.95 2.43 7.40
C ASN A 197 -5.82 3.50 7.33
N ARG A 198 -5.02 3.59 8.40
CA ARG A 198 -4.09 4.72 8.64
C ARG A 198 -3.08 4.95 7.51
N PRO A 199 -2.53 3.92 6.82
CA PRO A 199 -1.66 4.12 5.66
C PRO A 199 -2.24 5.01 4.55
N TYR A 200 -3.58 5.12 4.48
CA TYR A 200 -4.26 6.04 3.59
C TYR A 200 -4.71 7.31 4.32
N PHE A 201 -5.36 7.19 5.48
CA PHE A 201 -6.08 8.32 6.10
C PHE A 201 -5.31 9.09 7.16
N ASN A 202 -4.23 8.53 7.70
CA ASN A 202 -3.37 9.19 8.68
C ASN A 202 -1.87 8.85 8.43
N PRO A 203 -1.34 9.13 7.23
CA PRO A 203 0.03 8.75 6.86
C PRO A 203 1.09 9.56 7.62
N LEU A 204 0.82 10.81 7.98
CA LEU A 204 1.78 11.64 8.74
C LEU A 204 2.08 11.01 10.11
N ALA A 205 1.04 10.70 10.91
CA ALA A 205 1.24 10.13 12.24
C ALA A 205 1.95 8.77 12.17
N LEU A 206 1.63 7.94 11.16
CA LEU A 206 2.36 6.68 10.95
C LEU A 206 3.84 6.91 10.65
N ILE A 207 4.17 7.86 9.77
CA ILE A 207 5.56 8.16 9.43
C ILE A 207 6.31 8.73 10.64
N GLU A 208 5.66 9.55 11.48
CA GLU A 208 6.20 10.03 12.77
C GLU A 208 6.50 8.88 13.76
N GLU A 209 5.69 7.82 13.75
CA GLU A 209 5.93 6.59 14.52
C GLU A 209 7.08 5.72 13.94
N GLY A 210 7.61 6.07 12.77
CA GLY A 210 8.69 5.34 12.09
C GLY A 210 8.20 4.36 11.02
N PHE A 211 6.96 4.50 10.52
CA PHE A 211 6.44 3.69 9.42
C PHE A 211 7.23 3.95 8.13
N PRO A 212 7.82 2.93 7.48
CA PRO A 212 8.86 3.14 6.46
C PRO A 212 8.34 3.50 5.07
N LEU A 213 7.02 3.56 4.85
CA LEU A 213 6.42 3.61 3.52
C LEU A 213 5.34 4.70 3.42
N LEU A 214 5.13 5.27 2.23
CA LEU A 214 3.98 6.13 1.93
C LEU A 214 3.21 5.55 0.74
N LYS A 215 1.92 5.25 0.92
CA LYS A 215 1.08 4.77 -0.19
C LYS A 215 1.02 5.81 -1.29
N ARG A 216 1.43 5.44 -2.51
CA ARG A 216 1.46 6.38 -3.65
C ARG A 216 0.08 6.99 -3.95
N HIS A 217 -0.97 6.19 -3.72
CA HIS A 217 -2.38 6.58 -3.86
C HIS A 217 -2.76 7.82 -3.02
N VAL A 218 -2.11 8.05 -1.88
CA VAL A 218 -2.31 9.25 -1.05
C VAL A 218 -1.99 10.52 -1.83
N LEU A 219 -0.97 10.47 -2.70
CA LEU A 219 -0.52 11.61 -3.50
C LEU A 219 -1.15 11.63 -4.91
N GLU A 220 -1.54 10.47 -5.44
CA GLU A 220 -2.12 10.32 -6.78
C GLU A 220 -3.63 10.59 -6.84
N LYS A 221 -4.41 10.13 -5.86
CA LYS A 221 -5.89 10.05 -5.95
C LYS A 221 -6.59 10.83 -4.82
N LYS A 222 -6.95 12.07 -5.16
CA LYS A 222 -7.44 13.12 -4.24
C LYS A 222 -8.84 12.91 -3.68
N VAL A 223 -9.66 12.17 -4.41
CA VAL A 223 -11.07 11.98 -4.05
C VAL A 223 -11.22 11.09 -2.83
N THR A 224 -10.30 10.14 -2.67
CA THR A 224 -10.40 9.05 -1.69
C THR A 224 -9.65 9.31 -0.41
N VAL A 225 -8.62 10.17 -0.43
CA VAL A 225 -7.74 10.40 0.73
C VAL A 225 -7.62 11.91 0.99
N PRO A 226 -8.02 12.39 2.18
CA PRO A 226 -7.78 13.77 2.57
C PRO A 226 -6.28 13.97 2.82
N LEU A 227 -5.69 14.94 2.11
CA LEU A 227 -4.34 15.42 2.39
C LEU A 227 -4.38 16.95 2.38
N ASN A 228 -3.84 17.56 3.43
CA ASN A 228 -3.62 19.00 3.46
C ASN A 228 -2.14 19.36 3.27
N ILE A 229 -1.88 20.64 2.97
CA ILE A 229 -0.53 21.10 2.62
C ILE A 229 0.44 21.02 3.80
N ASP A 230 -0.04 21.22 5.03
CA ASP A 230 0.78 21.16 6.24
C ASP A 230 1.20 19.72 6.53
N GLU A 231 0.27 18.77 6.41
CA GLU A 231 0.54 17.33 6.53
C GLU A 231 1.58 16.88 5.51
N LEU A 232 1.41 17.23 4.24
CA LEU A 232 2.37 16.89 3.19
C LEU A 232 3.73 17.53 3.46
N THR A 233 3.76 18.80 3.87
CA THR A 233 4.99 19.53 4.21
C THR A 233 5.75 18.82 5.34
N ASN A 234 5.04 18.37 6.38
CA ASN A 234 5.65 17.67 7.50
C ASN A 234 6.15 16.28 7.11
N ILE A 235 5.39 15.53 6.29
CA ILE A 235 5.86 14.24 5.73
C ILE A 235 7.18 14.45 4.97
N ILE A 236 7.24 15.42 4.05
CA ILE A 236 8.45 15.69 3.27
C ILE A 236 9.62 16.07 4.17
N LYS A 237 9.40 16.92 5.19
CA LYS A 237 10.43 17.31 6.17
C LYS A 237 11.00 16.12 6.94
N ILE A 238 10.18 15.14 7.29
CA ILE A 238 10.63 13.94 8.01
C ILE A 238 11.50 13.07 7.10
N ILE A 239 11.05 12.81 5.87
CA ILE A 239 11.69 11.80 5.01
C ILE A 239 12.90 12.34 4.23
N LYS A 240 12.96 13.65 3.93
CA LYS A 240 13.99 14.23 3.04
C LYS A 240 15.44 14.04 3.49
N ASN A 241 15.66 13.77 4.78
CA ASN A 241 16.99 13.52 5.32
C ASN A 241 17.52 12.12 4.99
N ASN A 242 16.63 11.18 4.69
CA ASN A 242 16.98 9.76 4.46
C ASN A 242 16.50 9.24 3.09
N TYR A 243 15.76 10.05 2.33
CA TYR A 243 15.14 9.65 1.08
C TYR A 243 15.17 10.80 0.06
N ASP A 244 15.59 10.51 -1.17
CA ASP A 244 15.62 11.53 -2.23
C ASP A 244 14.19 11.82 -2.74
N ILE A 245 13.69 13.01 -2.38
CA ILE A 245 12.35 13.48 -2.76
C ILE A 245 12.16 13.52 -4.28
N LYS A 246 13.23 13.63 -5.08
CA LYS A 246 13.14 13.59 -6.54
C LYS A 246 12.51 12.29 -7.05
N LEU A 247 12.69 11.17 -6.33
CA LEU A 247 12.09 9.89 -6.69
C LEU A 247 10.55 9.95 -6.69
N ILE A 248 9.97 10.60 -5.67
CA ILE A 248 8.53 10.85 -5.58
C ILE A 248 8.09 11.84 -6.66
N VAL A 249 8.82 12.96 -6.80
CA VAL A 249 8.46 14.05 -7.71
C VAL A 249 8.48 13.60 -9.17
N ASN A 250 9.51 12.86 -9.59
CA ASN A 250 9.64 12.34 -10.95
C ASN A 250 8.48 11.40 -11.29
N HIS A 251 8.16 10.47 -10.38
CA HIS A 251 7.04 9.55 -10.58
C HIS A 251 5.71 10.29 -10.65
N LEU A 252 5.40 11.18 -9.69
CA LEU A 252 4.16 11.95 -9.70
C LEU A 252 4.01 12.82 -10.95
N ASN A 253 5.08 13.47 -11.41
CA ASN A 253 5.04 14.26 -12.65
C ASN A 253 4.78 13.42 -13.91
N ARG A 254 5.09 12.11 -13.87
CA ARG A 254 4.80 11.16 -14.94
C ARG A 254 3.36 10.65 -14.89
N VAL A 255 2.87 10.27 -13.71
CA VAL A 255 1.60 9.50 -13.59
C VAL A 255 0.39 10.31 -13.13
N ALA A 256 0.60 11.40 -12.41
CA ALA A 256 -0.49 12.17 -11.82
C ALA A 256 -1.13 13.11 -12.85
N ASP A 257 -2.42 13.35 -12.68
CA ASP A 257 -3.20 14.25 -13.53
C ASP A 257 -2.80 15.72 -13.27
N LYS A 258 -2.26 16.37 -14.32
CA LYS A 258 -1.80 17.77 -14.27
C LYS A 258 -2.94 18.75 -13.99
N GLU A 259 -4.14 18.51 -14.51
CA GLU A 259 -5.28 19.38 -14.23
C GLU A 259 -5.67 19.33 -12.76
N GLN A 260 -5.51 18.15 -12.16
CA GLN A 260 -5.78 18.00 -10.76
C GLN A 260 -4.77 18.75 -9.91
N ILE A 261 -3.50 18.95 -10.30
CA ILE A 261 -2.45 19.58 -9.47
C ILE A 261 -2.93 20.91 -8.86
N LYS A 262 -3.68 21.69 -9.63
CA LYS A 262 -4.33 22.92 -9.19
C LYS A 262 -5.22 22.74 -7.94
N TYR A 263 -5.86 21.59 -7.80
CA TYR A 263 -6.80 21.22 -6.73
C TYR A 263 -6.25 20.08 -5.85
N LEU A 264 -4.97 20.13 -5.48
CA LEU A 264 -4.30 19.11 -4.64
C LEU A 264 -4.93 18.94 -3.26
N PHE A 265 -5.25 20.04 -2.59
CA PHE A 265 -5.56 20.00 -1.17
C PHE A 265 -7.05 20.20 -0.93
N GLN A 266 -7.64 19.27 -0.19
CA GLN A 266 -9.03 19.37 0.23
C GLN A 266 -9.23 20.59 1.13
N LYS A 267 -10.22 21.44 0.82
CA LYS A 267 -10.45 22.69 1.55
C LYS A 267 -11.16 22.46 2.88
N TYR A 268 -12.02 21.45 2.93
CA TYR A 268 -12.88 21.15 4.06
C TYR A 268 -12.58 19.76 4.61
N LYS A 269 -12.56 19.62 5.93
CA LYS A 269 -12.53 18.31 6.59
C LYS A 269 -13.94 17.69 6.60
N PRO A 270 -14.10 16.39 6.30
CA PRO A 270 -15.34 15.67 6.55
C PRO A 270 -15.72 15.71 8.04
N TYR A 271 -17.01 15.83 8.35
CA TYR A 271 -17.52 15.74 9.73
C TYR A 271 -18.89 15.07 9.77
N LYS A 272 -19.30 14.55 10.94
CA LYS A 272 -20.63 14.00 11.18
C LYS A 272 -21.22 14.62 12.44
N LYS A 273 -22.51 14.95 12.42
CA LYS A 273 -23.28 15.45 13.55
C LYS A 273 -24.63 14.75 13.62
N THR A 274 -24.96 14.19 14.78
CA THR A 274 -26.28 13.64 15.06
C THR A 274 -27.08 14.69 15.83
N PHE A 275 -28.31 14.96 15.40
CA PHE A 275 -29.16 15.96 16.06
C PHE A 275 -30.18 15.34 17.01
N ILE A 276 -30.75 14.19 16.64
CA ILE A 276 -31.74 13.48 17.45
C ILE A 276 -31.21 12.08 17.76
N HIS A 277 -31.13 11.26 16.73
CA HIS A 277 -30.57 9.91 16.74
C HIS A 277 -30.02 9.62 15.35
N GLU A 278 -28.97 8.82 15.22
CA GLU A 278 -28.31 8.59 13.92
C GLU A 278 -29.25 8.01 12.85
N LYS A 279 -30.27 7.27 13.31
CA LYS A 279 -31.33 6.69 12.47
C LYS A 279 -32.49 7.65 12.16
N ILE A 280 -32.61 8.76 12.88
CA ILE A 280 -33.75 9.70 12.75
C ILE A 280 -33.32 10.95 12.00
N PHE A 281 -32.29 11.64 12.50
CA PHE A 281 -31.75 12.81 11.84
C PHE A 281 -30.28 13.00 12.16
N SER A 282 -29.47 12.88 11.11
CA SER A 282 -28.04 13.19 11.15
C SER A 282 -27.61 13.95 9.92
N LEU A 283 -26.53 14.70 10.06
CA LEU A 283 -25.82 15.35 8.97
C LEU A 283 -24.40 14.82 8.94
N PHE A 284 -23.87 14.62 7.74
CA PHE A 284 -22.45 14.42 7.56
C PHE A 284 -21.96 15.07 6.28
N THR A 285 -20.69 15.43 6.25
CA THR A 285 -20.02 15.90 5.05
C THR A 285 -18.98 14.89 4.59
N ARG A 286 -18.74 14.84 3.28
CA ARG A 286 -17.73 13.97 2.65
C ARG A 286 -17.32 14.54 1.29
N TYR A 287 -16.28 14.01 0.69
CA TYR A 287 -16.05 14.17 -0.75
C TYR A 287 -16.78 13.04 -1.48
N SER A 288 -17.56 13.40 -2.51
CA SER A 288 -18.22 12.43 -3.38
C SER A 288 -17.19 11.68 -4.24
N PRO A 289 -17.55 10.54 -4.85
CA PRO A 289 -16.69 9.88 -5.86
C PRO A 289 -16.30 10.78 -7.05
N SER A 290 -17.05 11.85 -7.28
CA SER A 290 -16.76 12.88 -8.28
C SER A 290 -15.88 14.04 -7.76
N GLY A 291 -15.36 13.93 -6.53
CA GLY A 291 -14.46 14.92 -5.91
C GLY A 291 -15.16 16.16 -5.35
N LYS A 292 -16.49 16.21 -5.30
CA LYS A 292 -17.22 17.37 -4.77
C LYS A 292 -17.40 17.25 -3.27
N TYR A 293 -17.16 18.33 -2.52
CA TYR A 293 -17.52 18.38 -1.11
C TYR A 293 -19.05 18.41 -0.98
N GLN A 294 -19.58 17.38 -0.38
CA GLN A 294 -21.01 17.10 -0.27
C GLN A 294 -21.44 17.19 1.19
N THR A 295 -22.51 17.92 1.44
CA THR A 295 -23.25 17.91 2.71
C THR A 295 -24.47 17.00 2.56
N VAL A 296 -24.53 15.94 3.35
CA VAL A 296 -25.63 14.96 3.33
C VAL A 296 -26.47 15.09 4.59
N TYR A 297 -27.76 15.32 4.40
CA TYR A 297 -28.78 15.28 5.45
C TYR A 297 -29.48 13.93 5.36
N LYS A 298 -29.47 13.15 6.44
CA LYS A 298 -30.07 11.82 6.50
C LYS A 298 -31.25 11.83 7.47
N PHE A 299 -32.44 11.49 6.97
CA PHE A 299 -33.70 11.44 7.70
C PHE A 299 -34.25 10.01 7.74
N PHE A 300 -34.68 9.55 8.92
CA PHE A 300 -35.36 8.27 9.16
C PHE A 300 -34.69 7.04 8.53
N ASN A 301 -33.36 7.07 8.37
CA ASN A 301 -32.55 6.07 7.68
C ASN A 301 -32.87 5.80 6.20
N SER A 302 -34.00 6.28 5.69
CA SER A 302 -34.54 5.97 4.37
C SER A 302 -34.43 7.14 3.38
N ILE A 303 -34.30 8.37 3.87
CA ILE A 303 -34.27 9.58 3.04
C ILE A 303 -32.94 10.29 3.23
N SER A 304 -32.28 10.63 2.12
CA SER A 304 -31.10 11.48 2.15
C SER A 304 -31.19 12.60 1.14
N VAL A 305 -30.89 13.83 1.57
CA VAL A 305 -30.73 15.00 0.69
C VAL A 305 -29.25 15.36 0.68
N SER A 306 -28.65 15.44 -0.50
CA SER A 306 -27.25 15.83 -0.67
C SER A 306 -27.12 17.17 -1.38
N ILE A 307 -26.30 18.05 -0.84
CA ILE A 307 -25.94 19.34 -1.44
C ILE A 307 -24.45 19.31 -1.78
N ASP A 308 -24.14 19.44 -3.07
CA ASP A 308 -22.77 19.41 -3.58
C ASP A 308 -22.23 20.82 -3.78
N LYS A 309 -21.00 21.06 -3.30
CA LYS A 309 -20.22 22.22 -3.73
C LYS A 309 -19.61 21.96 -5.11
N PRO A 310 -19.44 22.99 -5.96
CA PRO A 310 -18.60 22.87 -7.15
C PRO A 310 -17.19 22.38 -6.81
N ILE A 311 -16.52 21.69 -7.73
CA ILE A 311 -15.16 21.16 -7.53
C ILE A 311 -14.19 22.28 -7.11
N LYS A 312 -14.20 23.40 -7.84
CA LYS A 312 -13.35 24.57 -7.54
C LYS A 312 -13.50 25.10 -6.10
N ASP A 313 -14.69 24.94 -5.51
CA ASP A 313 -14.97 25.42 -4.15
C ASP A 313 -14.66 24.35 -3.09
N SER A 314 -14.47 23.10 -3.52
CA SER A 314 -14.20 21.94 -2.66
C SER A 314 -12.70 21.81 -2.32
N TYR A 315 -11.82 22.43 -3.10
CA TYR A 315 -10.37 22.32 -2.95
C TYR A 315 -9.72 23.70 -2.77
N ILE A 316 -8.50 23.70 -2.25
CA ILE A 316 -7.61 24.87 -2.27
C ILE A 316 -6.99 24.94 -3.66
N GLU A 317 -7.29 26.03 -4.36
CA GLU A 317 -6.66 26.34 -5.64
C GLU A 317 -5.20 26.74 -5.41
N THR A 318 -4.29 26.10 -6.13
CA THR A 318 -2.85 26.37 -6.06
C THR A 318 -2.29 26.78 -7.41
N ASP A 319 -1.22 27.57 -7.40
CA ASP A 319 -0.48 27.98 -8.60
C ASP A 319 0.58 26.96 -9.03
N TYR A 320 0.56 25.75 -8.46
CA TYR A 320 1.52 24.70 -8.79
C TYR A 320 1.28 24.15 -10.20
N LYS A 321 2.33 24.11 -11.01
CA LYS A 321 2.29 23.57 -12.38
C LYS A 321 2.60 22.08 -12.45
N ASP A 322 3.35 21.60 -11.47
CA ASP A 322 3.89 20.25 -11.36
C ASP A 322 4.19 19.95 -9.87
N PHE A 323 4.69 18.77 -9.55
CA PHE A 323 5.08 18.38 -8.20
C PHE A 323 6.46 18.91 -7.78
N ASN A 324 7.15 19.72 -8.58
CA ASN A 324 8.47 20.27 -8.21
C ASN A 324 8.39 21.23 -7.01
N PHE A 325 7.20 21.70 -6.63
CA PHE A 325 7.04 22.46 -5.38
C PHE A 325 7.46 21.65 -4.16
N LEU A 326 7.39 20.32 -4.19
CA LEU A 326 7.86 19.46 -3.10
C LEU A 326 9.38 19.54 -2.89
N LEU A 327 10.15 19.87 -3.95
CA LEU A 327 11.60 20.06 -3.85
C LEU A 327 11.99 21.35 -3.13
N LYS A 328 11.03 22.26 -2.90
CA LYS A 328 11.25 23.53 -2.21
C LYS A 328 10.95 23.45 -0.71
N ILE A 329 10.45 22.30 -0.23
CA ILE A 329 10.12 22.02 1.18
C ILE A 329 11.36 21.51 1.91
#